data_AF-A0A2T2SHY4-F1
#
_entry.id   AF-A0A2T2SHY4-F1
#
_cell.length_a   1.000
_cell.length_b   1.000
_cell.length_c   1.000
_cell.angle_alpha   90.00
_cell.angle_beta   90.00
_cell.angle_gamma   90.00
#
_symmetry.space_group_name_H-M   'P 1'
#
loop_
_entity.id
_entity.type
_entity.pdbx_description
1 polymer ?
#
loop_
_entity_poly.entity_id
_entity_poly.type
_entity_poly.pdbx_seq_one_letter_code
_entity_poly.pdbx_strand_id
1 'polypeptide(L)'
;MNQDFSSKFSFDDAANEEAKICVVGVGGGGGNAINNMVEKGIHGSVEFIAVNTDSQALNENRAPQKIQAGQNLTSGLGAGARPNVGAEAIEESSHEIEQALDGY
;
A
#
# COMPACT_ATOMS: atom_id res chain seq x y z
N MET A 1 -35.18 35.76 -30.72
CA MET A 1 -35.28 34.37 -31.24
C MET A 1 -33.98 34.11 -31.99
N ASN A 2 -33.01 33.32 -31.54
CA ASN A 2 -33.00 32.25 -30.56
C ASN A 2 -31.68 32.31 -29.78
N GLN A 3 -31.78 32.48 -28.46
CA GLN A 3 -30.85 31.80 -27.56
C GLN A 3 -31.22 30.30 -27.58
N ASP A 4 -30.29 29.46 -27.12
CA ASP A 4 -30.57 28.13 -26.56
C ASP A 4 -30.28 26.90 -27.44
N PHE A 5 -29.04 26.76 -27.94
CA PHE A 5 -28.56 25.48 -28.48
C PHE A 5 -27.17 25.02 -27.99
N SER A 6 -26.55 25.70 -27.02
CA SER A 6 -25.19 25.35 -26.57
C SER A 6 -25.10 24.88 -25.11
N SER A 7 -26.19 24.72 -24.37
CA SER A 7 -26.15 24.49 -22.92
C SER A 7 -26.66 23.11 -22.45
N LYS A 8 -26.96 22.17 -23.37
CA LYS A 8 -27.67 20.92 -23.01
C LYS A 8 -26.84 19.64 -22.93
N PHE A 9 -25.56 19.77 -22.61
CA PHE A 9 -24.78 18.67 -22.02
C PHE A 9 -23.91 19.25 -20.92
N SER A 10 -24.45 19.32 -19.69
CA SER A 10 -23.61 19.19 -18.51
C SER A 10 -23.26 17.72 -18.41
N PHE A 11 -21.98 17.38 -18.55
CA PHE A 11 -21.51 16.17 -17.90
C PHE A 11 -21.61 16.45 -16.41
N ASP A 12 -22.59 15.84 -15.76
CA ASP A 12 -22.58 15.79 -14.31
C ASP A 12 -21.32 15.01 -13.92
N ASP A 13 -20.23 15.70 -13.59
CA ASP A 13 -19.08 15.20 -12.81
C ASP A 13 -19.52 14.89 -11.36
N ALA A 14 -20.76 14.45 -11.18
CA ALA A 14 -21.31 14.01 -9.92
C ALA A 14 -20.74 12.61 -9.64
N ALA A 15 -19.68 12.60 -8.83
CA ALA A 15 -19.12 11.42 -8.16
C ALA A 15 -18.56 10.35 -9.09
N ASN A 16 -17.49 10.67 -9.82
CA ASN A 16 -16.51 9.63 -10.14
C ASN A 16 -15.61 9.44 -8.89
N GLU A 17 -16.20 8.96 -7.79
CA GLU A 17 -15.43 8.44 -6.66
C GLU A 17 -14.82 7.11 -7.10
N GLU A 18 -13.72 7.18 -7.87
CA GLU A 18 -12.93 5.99 -8.16
C GLU A 18 -12.51 5.38 -6.82
N ALA A 19 -12.86 4.09 -6.64
CA ALA A 19 -12.47 3.36 -5.44
C ALA A 19 -10.94 3.39 -5.32
N LYS A 20 -10.44 3.90 -4.21
CA LYS A 20 -9.01 3.88 -3.91
C LYS A 20 -8.66 2.46 -3.47
N ILE A 21 -7.75 1.81 -4.17
CA ILE A 21 -7.34 0.44 -3.85
C ILE A 21 -5.95 0.49 -3.24
N CYS A 22 -5.81 -0.02 -2.01
CA CYS A 22 -4.52 -0.23 -1.39
C CYS A 22 -4.18 -1.73 -1.38
N VAL A 23 -3.01 -2.09 -1.89
CA VAL A 23 -2.48 -3.46 -1.85
C VAL A 23 -1.32 -3.51 -0.86
N VAL A 24 -1.52 -4.25 0.23
CA VAL A 24 -0.53 -4.44 1.28
C VAL A 24 0.16 -5.80 1.14
N GLY A 25 1.46 -5.79 0.90
CA GLY A 25 2.29 -6.98 0.82
C GLY A 25 3.05 -7.19 2.12
N VAL A 26 2.71 -8.25 2.84
CA VAL A 26 3.33 -8.56 4.14
C VAL A 26 4.40 -9.66 4.01
N GLY A 27 5.57 -9.43 4.60
CA GLY A 27 6.70 -10.36 4.63
C GLY A 27 7.34 -10.58 3.26
N GLY A 28 8.25 -11.55 3.17
CA GLY A 28 9.00 -11.82 1.93
C GLY A 28 8.11 -12.26 0.76
N GLY A 29 7.11 -13.11 1.02
CA GLY A 29 6.19 -13.58 -0.02
C GLY A 29 5.28 -12.47 -0.55
N GLY A 30 4.66 -11.69 0.34
CA GLY A 30 3.84 -10.54 -0.05
C GLY A 30 4.65 -9.46 -0.76
N GLY A 31 5.88 -9.20 -0.28
CA GLY A 31 6.80 -8.28 -0.94
C GLY A 31 7.18 -8.73 -2.35
N ASN A 32 7.46 -10.01 -2.57
CA ASN A 32 7.74 -10.54 -3.90
C ASN A 32 6.52 -10.41 -4.84
N ALA A 33 5.30 -10.64 -4.32
CA ALA A 33 4.08 -10.43 -5.09
C ALA A 33 3.94 -8.96 -5.53
N ILE A 34 4.19 -8.00 -4.63
CA ILE A 34 4.23 -6.57 -4.98
C ILE A 34 5.25 -6.29 -6.07
N ASN A 35 6.49 -6.80 -5.94
CA ASN A 35 7.52 -6.59 -6.95
C ASN A 35 7.04 -7.04 -8.32
N ASN A 36 6.40 -8.21 -8.42
CA ASN A 36 5.84 -8.71 -9.66
C ASN A 36 4.70 -7.84 -10.22
N MET A 37 3.81 -7.35 -9.35
CA MET A 37 2.71 -6.46 -9.73
C MET A 37 3.22 -5.14 -10.30
N VAL A 38 4.20 -4.53 -9.62
CA VAL A 38 4.84 -3.28 -10.05
C VAL A 38 5.61 -3.50 -11.35
N GLU A 39 6.38 -4.59 -11.48
CA GLU A 39 7.11 -4.92 -12.71
C GLU A 39 6.20 -5.15 -13.92
N LYS A 40 5.01 -5.72 -13.71
CA LYS A 40 4.01 -5.94 -14.76
C LYS A 40 3.25 -4.69 -15.18
N GLY A 41 3.54 -3.55 -14.54
CA GLY A 41 2.93 -2.28 -14.88
C GLY A 41 1.54 -2.07 -14.29
N ILE A 42 1.20 -2.76 -13.18
CA ILE A 42 -0.02 -2.45 -12.44
C ILE A 42 0.18 -1.06 -11.80
N HIS A 43 -0.46 -0.06 -12.40
CA HIS A 43 -0.37 1.36 -12.03
C HIS A 43 -1.74 2.02 -12.19
N GLY A 44 -1.90 3.23 -11.64
CA GLY A 44 -3.13 4.02 -11.72
C GLY A 44 -3.85 4.05 -10.38
N SER A 45 -5.00 3.38 -10.27
CA SER A 45 -5.88 3.43 -9.09
C SER A 45 -5.47 2.50 -7.94
N VAL A 46 -4.24 1.95 -7.97
CA VAL A 46 -3.73 1.00 -6.98
C VAL A 46 -2.45 1.54 -6.34
N GLU A 47 -2.48 1.66 -5.02
CA GLU A 47 -1.35 2.04 -4.19
C GLU A 47 -0.75 0.80 -3.53
N PHE A 48 0.58 0.72 -3.47
CA PHE A 48 1.30 -0.44 -2.94
C PHE A 48 2.05 -0.08 -1.65
N ILE A 49 1.81 -0.89 -0.62
CA ILE A 49 2.52 -0.79 0.67
C ILE A 49 3.20 -2.12 0.95
N ALA A 50 4.51 -2.13 1.10
CA ALA A 50 5.23 -3.30 1.58
C ALA A 50 5.50 -3.19 3.09
N VAL A 51 5.19 -4.25 3.83
CA VAL A 51 5.43 -4.34 5.28
C VAL A 51 6.32 -5.55 5.53
N ASN A 52 7.47 -5.35 6.17
CA ASN A 52 8.36 -6.46 6.51
C ASN A 52 9.18 -6.18 7.77
N THR A 53 9.48 -7.22 8.54
CA THR A 53 10.42 -7.14 9.68
C THR A 53 11.88 -7.15 9.24
N ASP A 54 12.15 -7.65 8.03
CA ASP A 54 13.50 -7.73 7.46
C ASP A 54 13.78 -6.48 6.61
N SER A 55 14.76 -5.70 7.04
CA SER A 55 15.13 -4.43 6.41
C SER A 55 15.79 -4.61 5.04
N GLN A 56 16.51 -5.72 4.82
CA GLN A 56 17.16 -5.99 3.54
C GLN A 56 16.10 -6.33 2.49
N ALA A 57 15.18 -7.23 2.82
CA ALA A 57 14.08 -7.59 1.94
C ALA A 57 13.16 -6.39 1.64
N LEU A 58 12.98 -5.48 2.61
CA LEU A 58 12.20 -4.27 2.40
C LEU A 58 12.90 -3.27 1.47
N ASN A 59 14.22 -3.11 1.59
CA ASN A 59 15.01 -2.23 0.71
C ASN A 59 14.96 -2.67 -0.75
N GLU A 60 14.96 -3.99 -1.00
CA GLU A 60 14.81 -4.57 -2.34
C GLU A 60 13.39 -4.49 -2.90
N ASN A 61 12.40 -4.11 -2.09
CA ASN A 61 11.02 -4.01 -2.52
C ASN A 61 10.76 -2.75 -3.36
N ARG A 62 9.94 -2.91 -4.41
CA ARG A 62 9.58 -1.90 -5.40
C ARG A 62 8.33 -1.08 -5.03
N ALA A 63 7.67 -1.38 -3.91
CA ALA A 63 6.58 -0.56 -3.39
C ALA A 63 7.05 0.90 -3.18
N PRO A 64 6.24 1.90 -3.55
CA PRO A 64 6.50 3.30 -3.21
C PRO A 64 6.56 3.53 -1.70
N GLN A 65 5.68 2.86 -0.96
CA GLN A 65 5.60 2.96 0.49
C GLN A 65 6.06 1.66 1.15
N LYS A 66 6.94 1.78 2.14
CA LYS A 66 7.63 0.68 2.79
C LYS A 66 7.65 0.90 4.30
N ILE A 67 7.20 -0.09 5.06
CA ILE A 67 7.12 -0.04 6.52
C ILE A 67 7.95 -1.18 7.10
N GLN A 68 8.92 -0.84 7.94
CA GLN A 68 9.69 -1.84 8.67
C GLN A 68 9.01 -2.14 10.00
N ALA A 69 8.35 -3.29 10.10
CA ALA A 69 7.65 -3.69 11.31
C ALA A 69 8.63 -4.16 12.41
N GLY A 70 8.36 -3.77 13.66
CA GLY A 70 9.12 -4.23 14.83
C GLY A 70 10.61 -3.91 14.76
N GLN A 71 10.94 -2.65 14.43
CA GLN A 71 12.32 -2.19 14.31
C GLN A 71 13.08 -2.43 15.62
N ASN A 72 12.45 -2.18 16.78
CA ASN A 72 13.09 -2.37 18.08
C ASN A 72 13.15 -3.85 18.47
N LEU A 73 12.11 -4.62 18.12
CA LEU A 73 12.03 -6.06 18.42
C LEU A 73 13.04 -6.91 17.62
N THR A 74 13.22 -6.61 16.34
CA THR A 74 13.95 -7.48 15.40
C THR A 74 15.30 -6.91 14.97
N SER A 75 15.56 -5.62 15.26
CA SER A 75 16.72 -4.89 14.72
C SER A 75 16.83 -4.97 13.18
N GLY A 76 15.72 -5.20 12.49
CA GLY A 76 15.67 -5.34 11.03
C GLY A 76 16.23 -6.64 10.46
N LEU A 77 16.44 -7.67 11.31
CA LEU A 77 16.91 -9.01 10.90
C LEU A 77 15.77 -9.98 10.58
N GLY A 78 14.52 -9.54 10.75
CA GLY A 78 13.34 -10.36 10.50
C GLY A 78 12.84 -11.17 11.70
N ALA A 79 11.62 -11.69 11.59
CA ALA A 79 10.98 -12.52 12.62
C ALA A 79 11.60 -13.93 12.77
N GLY A 80 12.40 -14.38 11.80
CA GLY A 80 13.05 -15.70 11.81
C GLY A 80 12.07 -16.86 11.74
N ALA A 81 11.05 -16.76 10.88
CA ALA A 81 9.96 -17.74 10.72
C ALA A 81 9.16 -18.06 12.00
N ARG A 82 9.20 -17.16 13.00
CA ARG A 82 8.42 -17.25 14.23
C ARG A 82 7.18 -16.35 14.13
N PRO A 83 5.96 -16.91 14.00
CA PRO A 83 4.75 -16.12 13.80
C PRO A 83 4.44 -15.14 14.93
N ASN A 84 4.73 -15.52 16.18
CA ASN A 84 4.51 -14.66 17.35
C ASN A 84 5.38 -13.39 17.30
N VAL A 85 6.65 -13.52 16.89
CA VAL A 85 7.55 -12.36 16.71
C VAL A 85 7.04 -11.45 15.61
N GLY A 86 6.50 -12.01 14.53
CA GLY A 86 5.84 -11.23 13.48
C GLY A 86 4.62 -10.47 13.99
N ALA A 87 3.77 -11.11 14.80
CA ALA A 87 2.59 -10.47 15.38
C ALA A 87 2.98 -9.32 16.33
N GLU A 88 3.94 -9.54 17.22
CA GLU A 88 4.46 -8.52 18.12
C GLU A 88 5.10 -7.35 17.35
N ALA A 89 5.80 -7.62 16.25
CA ALA A 89 6.37 -6.60 15.38
C ALA A 89 5.30 -5.73 14.69
N ILE A 90 4.17 -6.32 14.29
CA ILE A 90 3.05 -5.56 13.72
C ILE A 90 2.37 -4.71 14.80
N GLU A 91 2.20 -5.25 16.00
CA GLU A 91 1.61 -4.49 17.12
C GLU A 91 2.48 -3.27 17.48
N GLU A 92 3.81 -3.44 17.53
CA GLU A 92 4.77 -2.35 17.76
C GLU A 92 4.62 -1.22 16.72
N SER A 93 4.35 -1.58 15.47
CA SER A 93 4.24 -0.66 14.33
C SER A 93 2.79 -0.32 13.95
N SER A 94 1.81 -0.67 14.79
CA SER A 94 0.37 -0.52 14.50
C SER A 94 0.00 0.89 14.10
N HIS A 95 0.48 1.90 14.84
CA HIS A 95 0.17 3.30 14.56
C HIS A 95 0.69 3.78 13.21
N GLU A 96 1.91 3.36 12.81
CA GLU A 96 2.48 3.70 11.50
C GLU A 96 1.69 3.03 10.37
N ILE A 97 1.29 1.77 10.57
CA ILE A 97 0.48 1.02 9.61
C ILE A 97 -0.92 1.63 9.48
N GLU A 98 -1.56 2.05 10.57
CA GLU A 98 -2.85 2.74 10.53
C GLU A 98 -2.76 4.07 9.77
N GLN A 99 -1.74 4.89 10.05
CA GLN A 99 -1.51 6.13 9.31
C GLN A 99 -1.25 5.89 7.82
N ALA A 100 -0.54 4.81 7.50
CA ALA A 100 -0.25 4.42 6.13
C ALA A 100 -1.49 4.00 5.32
N LEU A 101 -2.49 3.46 6.01
CA LEU A 101 -3.75 3.01 5.41
C LEU A 101 -4.83 4.09 5.40
N ASP A 102 -4.61 5.21 6.11
CA ASP A 102 -5.60 6.29 6.19
C ASP A 102 -5.90 6.88 4.80
N GLY A 103 -7.18 7.11 4.53
CA GLY A 103 -7.66 7.70 3.29
C GLY A 103 -7.75 6.76 2.08
N TYR A 104 -7.52 5.45 2.26
CA TYR A 104 -7.94 4.36 1.36
C TYR A 104 -9.16 3.65 1.93
#